data_AF-A0A948RH11-F1
#
_entry.id   AF-A0A948RH11-F1
#
_cell.length_a   1.000
_cell.length_b   1.000
_cell.length_c   1.000
_cell.angle_alpha   90.00
_cell.angle_beta   90.00
_cell.angle_gamma   90.00
#
_symmetry.space_group_name_H-M   'P 1'
#
loop_
_entity.id
_entity.type
_entity.pdbx_description
1 polymer ?
#
loop_
_entity_poly.entity_id
_entity_poly.type
_entity_poly.pdbx_seq_one_letter_code
_entity_poly.pdbx_strand_id
1 'polypeptide(L)'
;HWLDLFLLLSIPLLLLPSILSLAFPAENPALNRAAGALVPVFLIVGLALDGLVTGLGSGRARAALAWGVISLLLLWSGLQNYDLVFRQYDHRFRMGAWNSSEMGAVIKQFGQTYRVGAAHGSTDNAWIVPYPHWVDTRLPGVWAGIPNRDFAVWRDDLADTVNVAGPKVFIVKADVDQPEHNDQATLDTLAALYPQGTLSVYASKVDNHEFWVFFVP
;
A
#
# COMPACT_ATOMS: atom_id res chain seq x y z
N HIS A 1 44.56 -1.15 7.36
CA HIS A 1 43.44 -2.00 7.80
C HIS A 1 42.33 -1.28 8.57
N TRP A 2 42.50 -0.02 9.04
CA TRP A 2 41.40 0.70 9.71
C TRP A 2 40.27 1.11 8.75
N LEU A 3 40.60 1.38 7.47
CA LEU A 3 39.63 1.77 6.44
C LEU A 3 38.65 0.63 6.12
N ASP A 4 39.14 -0.60 6.01
CA ASP A 4 38.31 -1.79 5.74
C ASP A 4 37.33 -2.03 6.90
N LEU A 5 37.84 -1.92 8.13
CA LEU A 5 37.02 -2.02 9.35
C LEU A 5 36.00 -0.88 9.43
N PHE A 6 36.39 0.35 9.07
CA PHE A 6 35.50 1.49 9.01
C PHE A 6 34.36 1.27 8.02
N LEU A 7 34.64 0.79 6.80
CA LEU A 7 33.61 0.51 5.80
C LEU A 7 32.60 -0.52 6.31
N LEU A 8 33.09 -1.62 6.91
CA LEU A 8 32.23 -2.66 7.48
C LEU A 8 31.37 -2.15 8.65
N LEU A 9 31.96 -1.38 9.57
CA LEU A 9 31.24 -0.84 10.73
C LEU A 9 30.31 0.33 10.37
N SER A 10 30.56 1.03 9.27
CA SER A 10 29.69 2.12 8.81
C SER A 10 28.30 1.63 8.40
N ILE A 11 28.17 0.39 7.92
CA ILE A 11 26.87 -0.19 7.54
C ILE A 11 25.92 -0.25 8.75
N PRO A 12 26.20 -1.01 9.84
CA PRO A 12 25.29 -1.05 10.99
C PRO A 12 25.13 0.31 11.65
N LEU A 13 26.17 1.16 11.65
CA LEU A 13 26.08 2.52 12.19
C LEU A 13 25.06 3.37 11.42
N LEU A 14 25.07 3.32 10.09
CA LEU A 14 24.14 4.08 9.23
C LEU A 14 22.75 3.44 9.16
N LEU A 15 22.60 2.20 9.62
CA LEU A 15 21.30 1.56 9.85
C LEU A 15 20.67 1.95 11.20
N LEU A 16 21.43 2.52 12.15
CA LEU A 16 20.90 2.89 13.47
C LEU A 16 19.65 3.77 13.45
N PRO A 17 19.50 4.78 12.58
CA PRO A 17 18.27 5.57 12.52
C PRO A 17 17.03 4.69 12.25
N SER A 18 17.15 3.69 11.38
CA SER A 18 16.09 2.73 11.11
C SER A 18 15.86 1.78 12.29
N ILE A 19 16.94 1.23 12.87
CA ILE A 19 16.87 0.26 13.99
C ILE A 19 16.25 0.91 15.24
N LEU A 20 16.68 2.12 15.60
CA LEU A 20 16.17 2.84 16.74
C LEU A 20 14.72 3.31 16.53
N SER A 21 14.30 3.54 15.28
CA SER A 21 12.90 3.85 14.98
C SER A 21 11.95 2.65 15.16
N LEU A 22 12.48 1.42 15.17
CA LEU A 22 11.67 0.21 15.43
C LEU A 22 11.03 0.22 16.84
N ALA A 23 11.60 1.00 17.78
CA ALA A 23 11.06 1.22 19.12
C ALA A 23 9.91 2.24 19.17
N PHE A 24 9.53 2.85 18.04
CA PHE A 24 8.42 3.79 17.91
C PHE A 24 7.39 3.26 16.90
N PRO A 25 6.53 2.28 17.28
CA PRO A 25 5.61 1.59 16.37
C PRO A 25 4.56 2.50 15.73
N ALA A 26 4.35 3.70 16.27
CA ALA A 26 3.32 4.64 15.83
C ALA A 26 3.73 5.51 14.63
N GLU A 27 4.99 5.46 14.18
CA GLU A 27 5.42 6.17 12.98
C GLU A 27 5.35 5.28 11.74
N ASN A 28 4.95 5.85 10.61
CA ASN A 28 4.92 5.14 9.33
C ASN A 28 6.35 4.69 8.94
N PRO A 29 6.61 3.38 8.75
CA PRO A 29 7.94 2.91 8.36
C PRO A 29 8.39 3.55 7.05
N ALA A 30 9.55 4.22 7.10
CA ALA A 30 10.07 4.97 5.97
C ALA A 30 11.44 4.42 5.54
N LEU A 31 11.50 3.91 4.31
CA LEU A 31 12.69 3.28 3.73
C LEU A 31 13.90 4.23 3.68
N ASN A 32 13.65 5.53 3.55
CA ASN A 32 14.67 6.58 3.55
C ASN A 32 15.51 6.60 4.84
N ARG A 33 15.00 6.09 5.96
CA ARG A 33 15.73 6.02 7.24
C ARG A 33 16.93 5.07 7.22
N ALA A 34 16.93 4.08 6.32
CA ALA A 34 18.03 3.14 6.13
C ALA A 34 18.92 3.50 4.93
N ALA A 35 18.55 4.50 4.12
CA ALA A 35 19.21 4.80 2.85
C ALA A 35 20.68 5.21 3.00
N GLY A 36 21.07 5.77 4.16
CA GLY A 36 22.47 6.11 4.45
C GLY A 36 23.41 4.90 4.32
N ALA A 37 22.95 3.71 4.71
CA ALA A 37 23.75 2.48 4.64
C ALA A 37 24.00 2.01 3.20
N LEU A 38 23.26 2.51 2.21
CA LEU A 38 23.48 2.16 0.79
C LEU A 38 24.86 2.59 0.32
N VAL A 39 25.35 3.75 0.77
CA VAL A 39 26.63 4.33 0.32
C VAL A 39 27.81 3.37 0.59
N PRO A 40 28.10 2.96 1.84
CA PRO A 40 29.21 2.04 2.09
C PRO A 40 28.98 0.65 1.47
N VAL A 41 27.74 0.17 1.36
CA VAL A 41 27.43 -1.11 0.70
C VAL A 41 27.86 -1.06 -0.78
N PHE A 42 27.47 -0.03 -1.53
CA PHE A 42 27.86 0.09 -2.94
C PHE A 42 29.36 0.33 -3.11
N LEU A 43 30.02 1.03 -2.19
CA LEU A 43 31.48 1.17 -2.19
C LEU A 43 32.18 -0.19 -2.03
N ILE A 44 31.75 -1.01 -1.06
CA ILE A 44 32.31 -2.36 -0.85
C ILE A 44 32.09 -3.24 -2.09
N VAL A 45 30.90 -3.20 -2.69
CA VAL A 45 30.61 -3.93 -3.93
C VAL A 45 31.53 -3.46 -5.06
N GLY A 46 31.73 -2.15 -5.23
CA GLY A 46 32.64 -1.59 -6.23
C GLY A 46 34.09 -2.04 -6.04
N LEU A 47 34.59 -1.97 -4.81
CA LEU A 47 35.94 -2.45 -4.46
C LEU A 47 36.10 -3.96 -4.68
N ALA A 48 35.07 -4.76 -4.36
CA ALA A 48 35.09 -6.20 -4.58
C ALA A 48 35.10 -6.53 -6.09
N LEU A 49 34.34 -5.79 -6.90
CA LEU A 49 34.34 -5.94 -8.35
C LEU A 49 35.69 -5.53 -8.96
N ASP A 50 36.27 -4.41 -8.53
CA ASP A 50 37.60 -3.98 -8.98
C ASP A 50 38.68 -5.01 -8.59
N GLY A 51 38.64 -5.51 -7.36
CA GLY A 51 39.51 -6.58 -6.87
C GLY A 51 39.37 -7.88 -7.67
N LEU A 52 38.14 -8.24 -8.07
CA LEU A 52 37.88 -9.40 -8.92
C LEU A 52 38.50 -9.24 -10.32
N VAL A 53 38.34 -8.07 -10.94
CA VAL A 53 38.89 -7.79 -12.29
C VAL A 53 40.41 -7.79 -12.26
N THR A 54 41.00 -7.08 -11.30
CA THR A 54 42.46 -6.92 -11.18
C THR A 54 43.12 -8.23 -10.74
N GLY A 55 42.48 -9.01 -9.86
CA GLY A 55 42.98 -10.30 -9.37
C GLY A 55 43.06 -11.40 -10.44
N LEU A 56 42.26 -11.31 -11.49
CA LEU A 56 42.32 -12.24 -12.63
C LEU A 56 43.51 -11.96 -13.57
N GLY A 57 44.19 -10.83 -13.42
CA GLY A 57 45.43 -10.47 -14.13
C GLY A 57 45.21 -10.00 -15.57
N SER A 58 46.30 -9.73 -16.28
CA SER A 58 46.28 -9.18 -17.64
C SER A 58 46.27 -10.26 -18.74
N GLY A 59 45.62 -9.94 -19.87
CA GLY A 59 45.54 -10.79 -21.07
C GLY A 59 44.12 -10.97 -21.62
N ARG A 60 43.97 -11.13 -22.94
CA ARG A 60 42.63 -11.20 -23.60
C ARG A 60 41.72 -12.29 -23.05
N ALA A 61 42.26 -13.49 -22.80
CA ALA A 61 41.48 -14.61 -22.26
C ALA A 61 41.01 -14.37 -20.82
N ARG A 62 41.87 -13.78 -19.98
CA ARG A 62 41.55 -13.44 -18.57
C ARG A 62 40.57 -12.27 -18.47
N ALA A 63 40.72 -11.27 -19.34
CA ALA A 63 39.75 -10.19 -19.48
C ALA A 63 38.37 -10.71 -19.91
N ALA A 64 38.32 -11.62 -20.89
CA ALA A 64 37.06 -12.25 -21.30
C ALA A 64 36.41 -13.04 -20.15
N LEU A 65 37.19 -13.77 -19.36
CA LEU A 65 36.71 -14.45 -18.17
C LEU A 65 36.16 -13.46 -17.13
N ALA A 66 36.89 -12.39 -16.82
CA ALA A 66 36.46 -11.37 -15.86
C ALA A 66 35.12 -10.73 -16.26
N TRP A 67 35.01 -10.30 -17.53
CA TRP A 67 33.77 -9.76 -18.07
C TRP A 67 32.63 -10.78 -18.10
N GLY A 68 32.93 -12.05 -18.39
CA GLY A 68 31.96 -13.13 -18.32
C GLY A 68 31.39 -13.32 -16.92
N VAL A 69 32.26 -13.35 -15.90
CA VAL A 69 31.85 -13.47 -14.49
C VAL A 69 31.05 -12.24 -14.06
N ILE A 70 31.49 -11.03 -14.38
CA ILE A 70 30.75 -9.79 -14.05
C ILE A 70 29.36 -9.82 -14.69
N SER A 71 29.27 -10.16 -15.98
CA SER A 71 28.01 -10.21 -16.70
C SER A 71 27.06 -11.23 -16.07
N LEU A 72 27.57 -12.40 -15.69
CA LEU A 72 26.81 -13.43 -14.99
C LEU A 72 26.30 -12.92 -13.63
N LEU A 73 27.17 -12.29 -12.82
CA LEU A 73 26.80 -11.75 -11.51
C LEU A 73 25.75 -10.64 -11.62
N LEU A 74 25.90 -9.73 -12.59
CA LEU A 74 24.93 -8.65 -12.83
C LEU A 74 23.60 -9.20 -13.33
N LEU A 75 23.61 -10.17 -14.24
CA LEU A 75 22.39 -10.82 -14.72
C LEU A 75 21.68 -11.56 -13.58
N TRP A 76 22.43 -12.32 -12.78
CA TRP A 76 21.90 -13.01 -11.61
C TRP A 76 21.30 -12.03 -10.60
N SER A 77 22.03 -10.96 -10.26
CA SER A 77 21.55 -9.89 -9.39
C SER A 77 20.29 -9.21 -9.94
N GLY A 78 20.24 -8.96 -11.25
CA GLY A 78 19.07 -8.39 -11.92
C GLY A 78 17.83 -9.28 -11.80
N LEU A 79 17.98 -10.59 -12.03
CA LEU A 79 16.90 -11.56 -11.89
C LEU A 79 16.38 -11.66 -10.44
N GLN A 80 17.29 -11.66 -9.46
CA GLN A 80 16.91 -11.67 -8.04
C GLN A 80 16.19 -10.38 -7.63
N ASN A 81 16.68 -9.22 -8.06
CA ASN A 81 16.04 -7.94 -7.78
C ASN A 81 14.67 -7.83 -8.45
N TYR A 82 14.53 -8.35 -9.68
CA TYR A 82 13.25 -8.37 -10.38
C TYR A 82 12.22 -9.18 -9.59
N ASP A 83 12.60 -10.38 -9.16
CA ASP A 83 11.75 -11.21 -8.32
C ASP A 83 11.36 -10.51 -7.01
N LEU A 84 12.34 -9.96 -6.32
CA LEU A 84 12.15 -9.31 -5.03
C LEU A 84 11.17 -8.13 -5.13
N VAL A 85 11.33 -7.26 -6.13
CA VAL A 85 10.54 -6.03 -6.27
C VAL A 85 9.18 -6.30 -6.90
N PHE A 86 9.12 -7.03 -8.01
CA PHE A 86 7.90 -7.12 -8.81
C PHE A 86 7.01 -8.31 -8.46
N ARG A 87 7.54 -9.31 -7.75
CA ARG A 87 6.73 -10.45 -7.29
C ARG A 87 6.58 -10.45 -5.78
N GLN A 88 7.68 -10.54 -5.05
CA GLN A 88 7.61 -10.74 -3.59
C GLN A 88 7.10 -9.50 -2.87
N TYR A 89 7.65 -8.33 -3.18
CA TYR A 89 7.22 -7.07 -2.57
C TYR A 89 5.80 -6.70 -2.99
N ASP A 90 5.45 -6.77 -4.28
CA ASP A 90 4.08 -6.50 -4.76
C ASP A 90 3.05 -7.41 -4.05
N HIS A 91 3.31 -8.71 -3.97
CA HIS A 91 2.41 -9.64 -3.28
C HIS A 91 2.27 -9.32 -1.79
N ARG A 92 3.39 -9.12 -1.06
CA ARG A 92 3.35 -8.80 0.38
C ARG A 92 2.67 -7.46 0.65
N PHE A 93 2.91 -6.47 -0.20
CA PHE A 93 2.30 -5.15 -0.07
C PHE A 93 0.79 -5.23 -0.29
N ARG A 94 0.33 -5.92 -1.34
CA ARG A 94 -1.11 -6.10 -1.61
C ARG A 94 -1.81 -6.80 -0.46
N MET A 95 -1.22 -7.85 0.11
CA MET A 95 -1.82 -8.58 1.23
C MET A 95 -1.86 -7.78 2.55
N GLY A 96 -0.98 -6.79 2.70
CA GLY A 96 -0.89 -5.99 3.93
C GLY A 96 -1.60 -4.63 3.86
N ALA A 97 -2.03 -4.20 2.67
CA ALA A 97 -2.61 -2.88 2.45
C ALA A 97 -4.06 -2.98 1.97
N TRP A 98 -4.97 -2.26 2.63
CA TRP A 98 -6.38 -2.23 2.26
C TRP A 98 -6.63 -1.62 0.86
N ASN A 99 -7.54 -2.20 0.07
CA ASN A 99 -7.84 -1.82 -1.33
C ASN A 99 -8.71 -0.56 -1.43
N SER A 100 -8.12 0.55 -0.97
CA SER A 100 -8.63 1.90 -1.15
C SER A 100 -8.92 2.25 -2.61
N SER A 101 -8.22 1.63 -3.58
CA SER A 101 -8.46 1.84 -5.01
C SER A 101 -9.79 1.29 -5.50
N GLU A 102 -10.22 0.14 -4.97
CA GLU A 102 -11.50 -0.47 -5.31
C GLU A 102 -12.66 0.28 -4.66
N MET A 103 -12.49 0.71 -3.41
CA MET A 103 -13.44 1.63 -2.76
C MET A 103 -13.55 2.95 -3.52
N GLY A 104 -12.43 3.50 -3.98
CA GLY A 104 -12.40 4.69 -4.84
C GLY A 104 -13.11 4.47 -6.17
N ALA A 105 -13.01 3.28 -6.76
CA ALA A 105 -13.75 2.92 -7.96
C ALA A 105 -15.27 2.89 -7.72
N VAL A 106 -15.72 2.35 -6.58
CA VAL A 106 -17.14 2.37 -6.18
C VAL A 106 -17.64 3.81 -6.02
N ILE A 107 -16.90 4.65 -5.30
CA ILE A 107 -17.23 6.07 -5.10
C ILE A 107 -17.31 6.81 -6.45
N LYS A 108 -16.31 6.59 -7.31
CA LYS A 108 -16.25 7.22 -8.63
C LYS A 108 -17.41 6.78 -9.52
N GLN A 109 -17.73 5.49 -9.55
CA GLN A 109 -18.84 4.94 -10.32
C GLN A 109 -20.18 5.48 -9.81
N PHE A 110 -20.37 5.56 -8.50
CA PHE A 110 -21.56 6.16 -7.90
C PHE A 110 -21.72 7.63 -8.32
N GLY A 111 -20.66 8.43 -8.20
CA GLY A 111 -20.66 9.83 -8.61
C GLY A 111 -20.95 10.05 -10.10
N GLN A 112 -20.48 9.15 -10.96
CA GLN A 112 -20.77 9.15 -12.41
C GLN A 112 -22.21 8.75 -12.72
N THR A 113 -22.75 7.76 -12.01
CA THR A 113 -24.10 7.22 -12.24
C THR A 113 -25.18 8.21 -11.81
N TYR A 114 -25.03 8.81 -10.63
CA TYR A 114 -26.03 9.71 -10.04
C TYR A 114 -25.68 11.18 -10.19
N ARG A 115 -24.91 11.53 -11.23
CA ARG A 115 -24.44 12.89 -11.49
C ARG A 115 -25.63 13.85 -11.71
N VAL A 116 -25.93 14.67 -10.72
CA VAL A 116 -26.84 15.83 -10.85
C VAL A 116 -26.01 17.11 -10.85
N GLY A 117 -25.90 17.77 -12.01
CA GLY A 117 -25.55 19.20 -12.13
C GLY A 117 -24.12 19.69 -11.77
N ALA A 118 -23.28 18.94 -11.06
CA ALA A 118 -21.96 19.41 -10.63
C ALA A 118 -20.77 18.77 -11.37
N ALA A 119 -19.65 19.50 -11.47
CA ALA A 119 -18.43 19.06 -12.15
C ALA A 119 -17.81 17.76 -11.57
N HIS A 120 -18.06 17.45 -10.29
CA HIS A 120 -17.48 16.31 -9.55
C HIS A 120 -18.44 15.11 -9.35
N GLY A 121 -19.67 15.14 -9.88
CA GLY A 121 -20.66 14.08 -9.62
C GLY A 121 -21.24 14.11 -8.21
N SER A 122 -22.27 13.30 -7.95
CA SER A 122 -22.99 13.24 -6.66
C SER A 122 -22.23 12.45 -5.59
N THR A 123 -20.89 12.54 -5.53
CA THR A 123 -20.09 11.82 -4.53
C THR A 123 -20.32 12.34 -3.11
N ASP A 124 -21.05 13.44 -2.95
CA ASP A 124 -21.52 14.00 -1.69
C ASP A 124 -22.26 12.98 -0.82
N ASN A 125 -22.95 12.04 -1.46
CA ASN A 125 -23.71 10.99 -0.79
C ASN A 125 -22.99 9.63 -0.77
N ALA A 126 -21.67 9.63 -0.92
CA ALA A 126 -20.84 8.46 -0.72
C ALA A 126 -20.10 8.60 0.60
N TRP A 127 -20.12 7.54 1.40
CA TRP A 127 -19.42 7.49 2.68
C TRP A 127 -18.76 6.15 2.93
N ILE A 128 -17.72 6.17 3.75
CA ILE A 128 -17.05 5.00 4.31
C ILE A 128 -17.22 5.08 5.82
N VAL A 129 -17.72 4.01 6.44
CA VAL A 129 -17.84 3.97 7.91
C VAL A 129 -16.50 3.49 8.48
N PRO A 130 -15.77 4.32 9.26
CA PRO A 130 -14.47 3.93 9.81
C PRO A 130 -14.59 2.70 10.73
N TYR A 131 -13.60 1.81 10.64
CA TYR A 131 -13.50 0.61 11.48
C TYR A 131 -12.05 0.42 12.00
N PRO A 132 -11.84 -0.06 13.24
CA PRO A 132 -10.50 -0.24 13.78
C PRO A 132 -9.61 -1.14 12.91
N HIS A 133 -8.35 -0.73 12.74
CA HIS A 133 -7.33 -1.44 11.93
C HIS A 133 -7.72 -1.66 10.46
N TRP A 134 -8.69 -0.91 9.97
CA TRP A 134 -9.15 -0.98 8.59
C TRP A 134 -8.62 0.20 7.76
N VAL A 135 -9.24 0.45 6.61
CA VAL A 135 -8.81 1.44 5.61
C VAL A 135 -8.79 2.87 6.16
N ASP A 136 -7.81 3.66 5.72
CA ASP A 136 -7.83 5.12 5.86
C ASP A 136 -8.82 5.71 4.84
N THR A 137 -9.91 6.30 5.36
CA THR A 137 -11.05 6.81 4.58
C THR A 137 -10.72 7.96 3.63
N ARG A 138 -9.53 8.55 3.73
CA ARG A 138 -9.04 9.60 2.82
C ARG A 138 -8.44 9.02 1.54
N LEU A 139 -7.89 7.80 1.60
CA LEU A 139 -7.20 7.19 0.45
C LEU A 139 -8.14 6.89 -0.73
N PRO A 140 -9.37 6.39 -0.54
CA PRO A 140 -10.32 6.20 -1.63
C PRO A 140 -10.64 7.49 -2.39
N GLY A 141 -10.61 8.64 -1.73
CA GLY A 141 -10.80 9.95 -2.36
C GLY A 141 -9.73 10.25 -3.41
N VAL A 142 -8.47 9.92 -3.14
CA VAL A 142 -7.37 10.07 -4.09
C VAL A 142 -7.63 9.24 -5.36
N TRP A 143 -8.05 7.99 -5.20
CA TRP A 143 -8.37 7.10 -6.33
C TRP A 143 -9.63 7.51 -7.10
N ALA A 144 -10.60 8.11 -6.41
CA ALA A 144 -11.79 8.67 -7.03
C ALA A 144 -11.54 9.99 -7.78
N GLY A 145 -10.35 10.60 -7.64
CA GLY A 145 -10.00 11.89 -8.24
C GLY A 145 -10.41 13.09 -7.39
N ILE A 146 -10.71 12.88 -6.11
CA ILE A 146 -11.14 13.88 -5.13
C ILE A 146 -10.20 13.80 -3.90
N PRO A 147 -8.90 14.15 -4.05
CA PRO A 147 -7.90 13.91 -3.00
C PRO A 147 -8.09 14.77 -1.75
N ASN A 148 -8.85 15.87 -1.85
CA ASN A 148 -9.06 16.84 -0.76
C ASN A 148 -10.32 16.55 0.07
N ARG A 149 -10.84 15.32 0.02
CA ARG A 149 -12.06 14.92 0.73
C ARG A 149 -11.84 13.64 1.51
N ASP A 150 -12.23 13.69 2.78
CA ASP A 150 -12.45 12.50 3.59
C ASP A 150 -13.87 11.99 3.39
N PHE A 151 -14.01 10.68 3.18
CA PHE A 151 -15.30 10.01 3.00
C PHE A 151 -15.83 9.41 4.30
N ALA A 152 -15.15 9.61 5.43
CA ALA A 152 -15.59 9.12 6.73
C ALA A 152 -16.99 9.63 7.12
N VAL A 153 -17.83 8.72 7.60
CA VAL A 153 -18.98 9.03 8.47
C VAL A 153 -18.96 8.07 9.65
N TRP A 154 -18.97 8.59 10.87
CA TRP A 154 -19.01 7.72 12.05
C TRP A 154 -20.38 7.05 12.16
N ARG A 155 -20.42 5.85 12.74
CA ARG A 155 -21.68 5.11 12.94
C ARG A 155 -22.74 5.95 13.66
N ASP A 156 -22.32 6.72 14.67
CA ASP A 156 -23.20 7.56 15.47
C ASP A 156 -23.76 8.75 14.68
N ASP A 157 -23.06 9.19 13.63
CA ASP A 157 -23.45 10.30 12.76
C ASP A 157 -24.27 9.82 11.54
N LEU A 158 -24.53 8.51 11.40
CA LEU A 158 -25.30 7.97 10.27
C LEU A 158 -26.71 8.55 10.19
N ALA A 159 -27.32 8.90 11.32
CA ALA A 159 -28.65 9.51 11.36
C ALA A 159 -28.70 10.87 10.63
N ASP A 160 -27.59 11.62 10.61
CA ASP A 160 -27.52 12.92 9.93
C ASP A 160 -27.62 12.77 8.41
N THR A 161 -27.22 11.60 7.89
CA THR A 161 -27.27 11.32 6.45
C THR A 161 -28.70 11.16 5.93
N VAL A 162 -29.69 10.91 6.81
CA VAL A 162 -31.11 10.72 6.42
C VAL A 162 -31.68 11.98 5.76
N ASN A 163 -31.27 13.15 6.24
CA ASN A 163 -31.74 14.44 5.73
C ASN A 163 -31.04 14.87 4.43
N VAL A 164 -30.01 14.13 3.99
CA VAL A 164 -29.31 14.40 2.75
C VAL A 164 -30.14 13.84 1.59
N ALA A 165 -30.54 14.68 0.64
CA ALA A 165 -31.40 14.26 -0.47
C ALA A 165 -30.64 13.41 -1.51
N GLY A 166 -31.36 12.51 -2.17
CA GLY A 166 -30.86 11.70 -3.29
C GLY A 166 -30.27 10.34 -2.90
N PRO A 167 -29.83 9.56 -3.89
CA PRO A 167 -29.25 8.23 -3.70
C PRO A 167 -28.03 8.30 -2.80
N LYS A 168 -27.71 7.20 -2.09
CA LYS A 168 -26.60 7.10 -1.15
C LYS A 168 -25.83 5.81 -1.31
N VAL A 169 -24.54 5.83 -0.99
CA VAL A 169 -23.74 4.62 -0.88
C VAL A 169 -22.86 4.68 0.37
N PHE A 170 -22.87 3.58 1.12
CA PHE A 170 -22.04 3.38 2.31
C PHE A 170 -21.13 2.17 2.09
N ILE A 171 -19.85 2.35 2.36
CA ILE A 171 -18.83 1.29 2.34
C ILE A 171 -18.53 0.89 3.79
N VAL A 172 -18.65 -0.39 4.08
CA VAL A 172 -18.59 -0.95 5.45
C VAL A 172 -17.65 -2.15 5.49
N LYS A 173 -16.95 -2.35 6.62
CA LYS A 173 -16.00 -3.47 6.78
C LYS A 173 -16.72 -4.80 6.58
N ALA A 174 -16.18 -5.61 5.66
CA ALA A 174 -16.53 -7.01 5.51
C ALA A 174 -15.32 -7.90 5.75
N ASP A 175 -15.58 -9.13 6.17
CA ASP A 175 -14.68 -10.25 6.28
C ASP A 175 -15.50 -11.50 5.98
N VAL A 176 -15.26 -12.10 4.81
CA VAL A 176 -16.03 -13.26 4.35
C VAL A 176 -15.57 -14.52 5.07
N ASP A 177 -14.29 -14.61 5.39
CA ASP A 177 -13.67 -15.76 6.05
C ASP A 177 -13.91 -15.76 7.57
N GLN A 178 -13.96 -14.57 8.19
CA GLN A 178 -14.19 -14.38 9.64
C GLN A 178 -15.36 -13.42 9.90
N PRO A 179 -16.62 -13.88 9.76
CA PRO A 179 -17.79 -13.02 9.85
C PRO A 179 -17.94 -12.24 11.17
N GLU A 180 -17.31 -12.70 12.25
CA GLU A 180 -17.21 -12.00 13.54
C GLU A 180 -16.45 -10.68 13.47
N HIS A 181 -15.63 -10.47 12.43
CA HIS A 181 -14.92 -9.22 12.15
C HIS A 181 -15.68 -8.28 11.21
N ASN A 182 -16.91 -8.64 10.82
CA ASN A 182 -17.81 -7.73 10.11
C ASN A 182 -18.29 -6.61 11.05
N ASP A 183 -18.47 -5.42 10.50
CA ASP A 183 -19.11 -4.32 11.24
C ASP A 183 -20.64 -4.47 11.24
N GLN A 184 -21.12 -5.50 11.93
CA GLN A 184 -22.54 -5.83 12.00
C GLN A 184 -23.37 -4.70 12.62
N ALA A 185 -22.83 -4.00 13.62
CA ALA A 185 -23.51 -2.88 14.27
C ALA A 185 -23.82 -1.73 13.29
N THR A 186 -22.89 -1.44 12.37
CA THR A 186 -23.13 -0.47 11.30
C THR A 186 -24.20 -0.96 10.33
N LEU A 187 -24.16 -2.22 9.93
CA LEU A 187 -25.16 -2.80 9.03
C LEU A 187 -26.57 -2.76 9.64
N ASP A 188 -26.71 -3.10 10.92
CA ASP A 188 -27.99 -3.06 11.63
C ASP A 188 -28.54 -1.63 11.72
N THR A 189 -27.65 -0.65 11.98
CA THR A 189 -28.00 0.78 12.00
C THR A 189 -28.45 1.26 10.63
N LEU A 190 -27.72 0.91 9.57
CA LEU A 190 -28.07 1.27 8.19
C LEU A 190 -29.41 0.65 7.76
N ALA A 191 -29.67 -0.61 8.12
CA ALA A 191 -30.95 -1.27 7.83
C ALA A 191 -32.13 -0.61 8.57
N ALA A 192 -31.91 -0.13 9.80
CA ALA A 192 -32.92 0.60 10.56
C ALA A 192 -33.21 1.99 9.98
N LEU A 193 -32.18 2.73 9.57
CA LEU A 193 -32.30 4.08 8.98
C LEU A 193 -32.85 4.04 7.55
N TYR A 194 -32.49 3.02 6.78
CA TYR A 194 -32.83 2.87 5.38
C TYR A 194 -33.41 1.47 5.07
N PRO A 195 -34.68 1.20 5.44
CA PRO A 195 -35.30 -0.11 5.21
C PRO A 195 -35.39 -0.51 3.73
N GLN A 196 -35.33 0.47 2.81
CA GLN A 196 -35.30 0.27 1.36
C GLN A 196 -33.89 0.04 0.79
N GLY A 197 -32.85 0.09 1.64
CA GLY A 197 -31.48 -0.08 1.22
C GLY A 197 -31.17 -1.51 0.77
N THR A 198 -30.19 -1.66 -0.12
CA THR A 198 -29.71 -2.95 -0.61
C THR A 198 -28.26 -3.14 -0.20
N LEU A 199 -27.99 -4.28 0.44
CA LEU A 199 -26.64 -4.70 0.80
C LEU A 199 -26.06 -5.63 -0.27
N SER A 200 -24.81 -5.38 -0.66
CA SER A 200 -24.06 -6.22 -1.60
C SER A 200 -22.60 -6.32 -1.17
N VAL A 201 -21.98 -7.48 -1.42
CA VAL A 201 -20.53 -7.65 -1.19
C VAL A 201 -19.76 -7.21 -2.42
N TYR A 202 -18.73 -6.40 -2.23
CA TYR A 202 -17.73 -6.14 -3.25
C TYR A 202 -16.63 -7.19 -3.15
N ALA A 203 -16.52 -8.05 -4.16
CA ALA A 203 -15.44 -9.03 -4.26
C ALA A 203 -14.15 -8.32 -4.69
N SER A 204 -13.18 -8.28 -3.78
CA SER A 204 -11.86 -7.69 -4.00
C SER A 204 -11.01 -8.57 -4.92
N LYS A 205 -10.10 -7.96 -5.67
CA LYS A 205 -9.05 -8.70 -6.41
C LYS A 205 -7.97 -9.30 -5.50
N VAL A 206 -7.90 -8.82 -4.26
CA VAL A 206 -7.01 -9.29 -3.21
C VAL A 206 -7.83 -10.02 -2.16
N ASP A 207 -7.49 -11.27 -1.89
CA ASP A 207 -8.16 -12.12 -0.91
C ASP A 207 -8.24 -11.43 0.46
N ASN A 208 -9.37 -11.57 1.16
CA ASN A 208 -9.62 -11.02 2.49
C ASN A 208 -9.66 -9.50 2.57
N HIS A 209 -9.92 -8.84 1.45
CA HIS A 209 -10.09 -7.41 1.39
C HIS A 209 -11.45 -7.00 0.81
N GLU A 210 -12.43 -7.88 0.86
CA GLU A 210 -13.81 -7.59 0.53
C GLU A 210 -14.39 -6.50 1.44
N PHE A 211 -15.43 -5.84 0.96
CA PHE A 211 -16.17 -4.87 1.75
C PHE A 211 -17.63 -4.86 1.37
N TRP A 212 -18.48 -4.46 2.31
CA TRP A 212 -19.89 -4.30 2.10
C TRP A 212 -20.15 -2.96 1.41
N VAL A 213 -21.05 -2.98 0.43
CA VAL A 213 -21.62 -1.80 -0.21
C VAL A 213 -23.11 -1.79 0.08
N PHE A 214 -23.53 -0.83 0.89
CA PHE A 214 -24.93 -0.59 1.21
C PHE A 214 -25.43 0.60 0.39
N PHE A 215 -26.35 0.34 -0.53
CA PHE A 215 -26.89 1.35 -1.44
C PHE A 215 -28.31 1.74 -1.04
N VAL A 216 -28.62 3.04 -1.09
CA VAL A 216 -29.97 3.58 -0.89
C VAL A 216 -30.41 4.29 -2.18
N PRO A 217 -31.54 3.91 -2.79
CA PRO A 217 -32.04 4.55 -4.00
C PRO A 217 -32.53 5.99 -3.77
#